data_AF-D3S318-F1
#
_entry.id   AF-D3S318-F1
#
_cell.length_a   1.000
_cell.length_b   1.000
_cell.length_c   1.000
_cell.angle_alpha   90.00
_cell.angle_beta   90.00
_cell.angle_gamma   90.00
#
_symmetry.space_group_name_H-M   'P 1'
#
loop_
_entity.id
_entity.type
_entity.pdbx_description
1 polymer ?
#
loop_
_entity_poly.entity_id
_entity_poly.type
_entity_poly.pdbx_seq_one_letter_code
_entity_poly.pdbx_strand_id
1 'polypeptide(L)'
;MFKLEIKKIKGYRYIYIKDRVKVNDKSIPVTMYIGRLEKTTTEEFIKKLGEYQVARLKTFTDFWMKKGRSYLDDQKTFNLEVLHYSYRLFGEYYPDELRRYEQSVFARYVQGTTAIEGNTITLRQAEELIEHNITPPGKSVREVYEIINFRKLRNFLDNYTGDVSERLIRKMQSRQNRYQDGRAS
;
A
#
# COMPACT_ATOMS: atom_id res chain seq x y z
N MET A 1 13.85 -5.60 6.24
CA MET A 1 14.47 -6.68 7.05
C MET A 1 15.65 -6.17 7.86
N PHE A 2 15.61 -6.32 9.18
CA PHE A 2 16.67 -5.91 10.11
C PHE A 2 17.90 -6.82 10.03
N LYS A 3 19.01 -6.35 10.60
CA LYS A 3 20.25 -7.12 10.77
C LYS A 3 20.55 -7.29 12.26
N LEU A 4 21.07 -8.47 12.62
CA LEU A 4 21.65 -8.70 13.94
C LEU A 4 23.14 -8.37 13.90
N GLU A 5 23.61 -7.62 14.89
CA GLU A 5 25.02 -7.27 15.05
C GLU A 5 25.49 -7.73 16.43
N ILE A 6 26.65 -8.40 16.48
CA ILE A 6 27.30 -8.78 17.73
C ILE A 6 28.49 -7.86 17.95
N LYS A 7 28.54 -7.20 19.11
CA LYS A 7 29.68 -6.38 19.52
C LYS A 7 30.40 -7.01 20.71
N LYS A 8 31.73 -7.07 20.65
CA LYS A 8 32.56 -7.52 21.77
C LYS A 8 33.00 -6.32 22.61
N ILE A 9 32.57 -6.26 23.87
CA ILE A 9 32.90 -5.17 24.80
C ILE A 9 33.40 -5.78 26.11
N LYS A 10 34.62 -5.42 26.53
CA LYS A 10 35.26 -5.92 27.76
C LYS A 10 35.19 -7.45 27.90
N GLY A 11 35.42 -8.17 26.80
CA GLY A 11 35.42 -9.64 26.75
C GLY A 11 34.06 -10.30 26.49
N TYR A 12 32.96 -9.57 26.58
CA TYR A 12 31.60 -10.12 26.44
C TYR A 12 30.97 -9.79 25.09
N ARG A 13 30.06 -10.64 24.60
CA ARG A 13 29.35 -10.45 23.33
C ARG A 13 27.94 -9.93 23.58
N TYR A 14 27.59 -8.83 22.93
CA TYR A 14 26.31 -8.15 23.06
C TYR A 14 25.59 -8.16 21.71
N ILE A 15 24.32 -8.53 21.71
CA ILE A 15 23.49 -8.60 20.50
C ILE A 15 22.69 -7.31 20.35
N TYR A 16 22.69 -6.76 19.14
CA TYR A 16 21.91 -5.60 18.74
C TYR A 16 21.08 -5.91 17.50
N ILE A 17 19.88 -5.36 17.44
CA ILE A 17 19.10 -5.22 16.22
C ILE A 17 19.49 -3.89 15.59
N LYS A 18 19.86 -3.90 14.32
CA LYS A 18 20.07 -2.72 13.48
C LYS A 18 19.11 -2.74 12.31
N ASP A 19 18.32 -1.70 12.17
CA ASP A 19 17.35 -1.53 11.10
C ASP A 19 17.30 -0.07 10.63
N ARG A 20 16.62 0.17 9.52
CA ARG A 20 16.26 1.50 9.08
C ARG A 20 14.80 1.57 8.67
N VAL A 21 14.05 2.44 9.32
CA VAL A 21 12.67 2.74 8.95
C VAL A 21 12.71 3.77 7.82
N LYS A 22 12.35 3.37 6.59
CA LYS A 22 12.14 4.37 5.52
C LYS A 22 10.85 5.13 5.79
N VAL A 23 10.82 6.43 5.61
CA VAL A 23 9.65 7.31 5.72
C VAL A 23 9.80 8.41 4.67
N ASN A 24 8.90 8.42 3.68
CA ASN A 24 9.11 9.18 2.44
C ASN A 24 10.49 8.84 1.85
N ASP A 25 11.26 9.87 1.47
CA ASP A 25 12.63 9.75 0.95
C ASP A 25 13.69 9.60 2.05
N LYS A 26 13.29 9.66 3.33
CA LYS A 26 14.22 9.54 4.46
C LYS A 26 14.32 8.10 4.93
N SER A 27 15.49 7.76 5.46
CA SER A 27 15.75 6.47 6.08
C SER A 27 16.28 6.71 7.49
N ILE A 28 15.48 6.42 8.51
CA ILE A 28 15.79 6.73 9.91
C ILE A 28 16.34 5.46 10.59
N PRO A 29 17.55 5.48 11.18
CA PRO A 29 18.11 4.31 11.83
C PRO A 29 17.34 3.97 13.11
N VAL A 30 17.10 2.68 13.32
CA VAL A 30 16.59 2.12 14.57
C VAL A 30 17.61 1.08 15.05
N THR A 31 18.14 1.27 16.25
CA THR A 31 19.07 0.31 16.88
C THR A 31 18.54 -0.05 18.25
N MET A 32 18.48 -1.35 18.54
CA MET A 32 17.98 -1.86 19.82
C MET A 32 18.96 -2.85 20.40
N TYR A 33 19.32 -2.66 21.67
CA TYR A 33 20.07 -3.63 22.44
C TYR A 33 19.14 -4.77 22.87
N ILE A 34 19.55 -6.00 22.59
CA ILE A 34 18.80 -7.19 23.01
C ILE A 34 19.27 -7.65 24.37
N GLY A 35 20.57 -7.95 24.47
CA GLY A 35 21.12 -8.64 25.63
C GLY A 35 22.55 -9.16 25.39
N ARG A 36 23.10 -9.87 26.37
CA ARG A 36 24.39 -10.57 26.24
C ARG A 36 24.15 -11.93 25.63
N LEU A 37 24.89 -12.27 24.59
CA LEU A 37 24.69 -13.49 23.82
C LEU A 37 24.74 -14.75 24.69
N GLU A 38 25.61 -14.78 25.70
CA GLU A 38 25.76 -15.92 26.59
C GLU A 38 24.64 -16.05 27.64
N LYS A 39 23.81 -15.02 27.83
CA LYS A 39 22.78 -14.98 28.89
C LYS A 39 21.36 -14.82 28.38
N THR A 40 21.19 -14.31 27.17
CA THR A 40 19.87 -14.02 26.62
C THR A 40 19.13 -15.30 26.29
N THR A 41 17.96 -15.48 26.91
CA THR A 41 17.07 -16.60 26.59
C THR A 41 16.26 -16.30 25.33
N THR A 42 15.65 -17.35 24.76
CA THR A 42 14.73 -17.20 23.63
C THR A 42 13.52 -16.33 24.00
N GLU A 43 12.95 -16.46 25.21
CA GLU A 43 11.82 -15.60 25.61
C GLU A 43 12.22 -14.13 25.71
N GLU A 44 13.39 -13.84 26.29
CA GLU A 44 13.92 -12.48 26.35
C GLU A 44 14.14 -11.90 24.95
N PHE A 45 14.68 -12.71 24.04
CA PHE A 45 14.87 -12.34 22.64
C PHE A 45 13.54 -12.01 21.96
N ILE A 46 12.52 -12.86 22.11
CA ILE A 46 11.17 -12.65 21.54
C ILE A 46 10.54 -11.36 22.12
N LYS A 47 10.66 -11.14 23.42
CA LYS A 47 10.19 -9.89 24.05
C LYS A 47 10.87 -8.67 23.43
N LYS A 48 12.19 -8.74 23.20
CA LYS A 48 12.95 -7.68 22.52
C LYS A 48 12.54 -7.49 21.07
N LEU A 49 12.14 -8.53 20.35
CA LEU A 49 11.55 -8.37 19.02
C LEU A 49 10.22 -7.59 19.06
N GLY A 50 9.38 -7.83 20.07
CA GLY A 50 8.16 -7.05 20.29
C GLY A 50 8.44 -5.56 20.55
N GLU A 51 9.36 -5.28 21.48
CA GLU A 51 9.83 -3.91 21.75
C GLU A 51 10.40 -3.24 20.49
N TYR A 52 11.14 -3.98 19.66
CA TYR A 52 11.68 -3.51 18.40
C TYR A 52 10.57 -3.09 17.40
N GLN A 53 9.50 -3.87 17.26
CA GLN A 53 8.39 -3.49 16.39
C GLN A 53 7.69 -2.21 16.87
N VAL A 54 7.53 -2.05 18.18
CA VAL A 54 7.00 -0.81 18.78
C VAL A 54 7.92 0.37 18.50
N ALA A 55 9.23 0.19 18.61
CA ALA A 55 10.21 1.24 18.30
C ALA A 55 10.18 1.66 16.82
N ARG A 56 10.01 0.71 15.89
CA ARG A 56 9.82 1.02 14.46
C ARG A 56 8.54 1.82 14.22
N LEU A 57 7.41 1.36 14.78
CA LEU A 57 6.12 2.05 14.65
C LEU A 57 6.24 3.48 15.17
N LYS A 58 6.77 3.66 16.39
CA LYS A 58 6.97 4.98 16.99
C LYS A 58 7.86 5.87 16.12
N THR A 59 8.96 5.34 15.61
CA THR A 59 9.85 6.08 14.70
C THR A 59 9.11 6.54 13.44
N PHE A 60 8.24 5.69 12.89
CA PHE A 60 7.42 6.01 11.73
C PHE A 60 6.37 7.08 12.04
N THR A 61 5.58 6.89 13.11
CA THR A 61 4.50 7.81 13.47
C THR A 61 5.06 9.16 13.91
N ASP A 62 6.11 9.21 14.72
CA ASP A 62 6.74 10.45 15.19
C ASP A 62 7.23 11.32 14.01
N PHE A 63 7.61 10.70 12.88
CA PHE A 63 7.99 11.44 11.68
C PHE A 63 6.79 12.17 11.06
N TRP A 64 5.64 11.50 10.94
CA TRP A 64 4.45 12.05 10.31
C TRP A 64 3.67 12.99 11.23
N MET A 65 3.62 12.70 12.54
CA MET A 65 2.96 13.57 13.53
C MET A 65 3.60 14.96 13.62
N LYS A 66 4.88 15.11 13.23
CA LYS A 66 5.55 16.43 13.16
C LYS A 66 4.99 17.33 12.06
N LYS A 67 4.36 16.76 11.03
CA LYS A 67 3.71 17.52 9.97
C LYS A 67 2.28 17.83 10.45
N GLY A 68 2.11 19.00 11.08
CA GLY A 68 0.80 19.44 11.54
C GLY A 68 -0.25 19.31 10.44
N ARG A 69 -1.46 18.84 10.80
CA ARG A 69 -2.57 18.61 9.87
C ARG A 69 -3.72 19.55 10.18
N SER A 70 -4.31 20.14 9.16
CA SER A 70 -5.37 21.14 9.31
C SER A 70 -6.76 20.56 9.63
N TYR A 71 -6.96 19.26 9.38
CA TYR A 71 -8.30 18.65 9.35
C TYR A 71 -8.48 17.45 10.30
N LEU A 72 -7.41 17.02 10.97
CA LEU A 72 -7.43 15.87 11.87
C LEU A 72 -6.82 16.27 13.21
N ASP A 73 -7.48 15.90 14.30
CA ASP A 73 -6.89 15.95 15.64
C ASP A 73 -5.74 14.94 15.79
N ASP A 74 -4.95 15.08 16.85
CA ASP A 74 -3.76 14.25 17.07
C ASP A 74 -4.09 12.76 17.18
N GLN A 75 -5.21 12.40 17.81
CA GLN A 75 -5.58 11.00 17.97
C GLN A 75 -5.97 10.36 16.64
N LYS A 76 -6.79 11.04 15.82
CA LYS A 76 -7.13 10.56 14.48
C LYS A 76 -5.91 10.51 13.58
N THR A 77 -5.01 11.50 13.69
CA THR A 77 -3.76 11.50 12.93
C THR A 77 -2.89 10.31 13.32
N PHE A 78 -2.73 10.04 14.61
CA PHE A 78 -1.99 8.88 15.09
C PHE A 78 -2.58 7.57 14.57
N ASN A 79 -3.91 7.40 14.68
CA ASN A 79 -4.60 6.20 14.20
C ASN A 79 -4.41 6.00 12.68
N LEU A 80 -4.45 7.09 11.90
CA LEU A 80 -4.20 7.05 10.46
C LEU A 80 -2.76 6.60 10.16
N GLU A 81 -1.76 7.10 10.89
CA GLU A 81 -0.36 6.70 10.67
C GLU A 81 -0.07 5.27 11.13
N VAL A 82 -0.77 4.78 12.16
CA VAL A 82 -0.73 3.35 12.53
C VAL A 82 -1.29 2.48 11.41
N LEU A 83 -2.42 2.86 10.80
CA LEU A 83 -2.98 2.16 9.65
C LEU A 83 -2.02 2.17 8.46
N HIS A 84 -1.43 3.34 8.16
CA HIS A 84 -0.44 3.51 7.10
C HIS A 84 0.80 2.62 7.31
N TYR A 85 1.35 2.58 8.53
CA TYR A 85 2.45 1.69 8.87
C TYR A 85 2.06 0.22 8.73
N SER A 86 0.86 -0.15 9.19
CA SER A 86 0.36 -1.53 9.11
C SER A 86 0.17 -2.01 7.67
N TYR A 87 -0.40 -1.17 6.80
CA TYR A 87 -0.53 -1.44 5.37
C TYR A 87 0.84 -1.70 4.73
N ARG A 88 1.84 -0.90 5.11
CA ARG A 88 3.19 -1.07 4.60
C ARG A 88 3.86 -2.35 5.10
N LEU A 89 3.68 -2.70 6.37
CA LEU A 89 4.17 -3.98 6.90
C LEU A 89 3.50 -5.16 6.21
N PHE A 90 2.20 -5.07 5.93
CA PHE A 90 1.48 -6.08 5.18
C PHE A 90 2.13 -6.31 3.81
N GLY A 91 2.51 -5.23 3.10
CA GLY A 91 3.29 -5.34 1.86
C GLY A 91 4.71 -5.89 1.99
N GLU A 92 5.40 -5.61 3.10
CA GLU A 92 6.75 -6.14 3.35
C GLU A 92 6.73 -7.66 3.61
N TYR A 93 5.72 -8.15 4.33
CA TYR A 93 5.65 -9.56 4.75
C TYR A 93 4.79 -10.45 3.84
N TYR A 94 3.78 -9.87 3.18
CA TYR A 94 2.79 -10.60 2.37
C TYR A 94 2.58 -9.90 1.02
N PRO A 95 3.62 -9.81 0.17
CA PRO A 95 3.56 -9.05 -1.07
C PRO A 95 2.53 -9.60 -2.06
N ASP A 96 2.31 -10.92 -2.08
CA ASP A 96 1.37 -11.56 -3.00
C ASP A 96 -0.07 -11.32 -2.56
N GLU A 97 -0.33 -11.40 -1.26
CA GLU A 97 -1.61 -11.10 -0.63
C GLU A 97 -1.96 -9.62 -0.78
N LEU A 98 -0.97 -8.72 -0.63
CA LEU A 98 -1.16 -7.30 -0.91
C LEU A 98 -1.60 -7.07 -2.36
N ARG A 99 -0.92 -7.71 -3.33
CA ARG A 99 -1.30 -7.59 -4.75
C ARG A 99 -2.74 -8.06 -5.00
N ARG A 100 -3.12 -9.20 -4.42
CA ARG A 100 -4.51 -9.73 -4.53
C ARG A 100 -5.52 -8.80 -3.85
N TYR A 101 -5.18 -8.26 -2.68
CA TYR A 101 -6.00 -7.29 -1.98
C TYR A 101 -6.24 -6.04 -2.84
N GLU A 102 -5.17 -5.42 -3.36
CA GLU A 102 -5.24 -4.24 -4.22
C GLU A 102 -6.02 -4.48 -5.51
N GLN A 103 -5.90 -5.67 -6.12
CA GLN A 103 -6.71 -6.07 -7.27
C GLN A 103 -8.20 -6.17 -6.91
N SER A 104 -8.53 -6.79 -5.77
CA SER A 104 -9.93 -6.91 -5.32
C SER A 104 -10.55 -5.55 -4.97
N VAL A 105 -9.78 -4.66 -4.33
CA VAL A 105 -10.21 -3.29 -4.01
C VAL A 105 -10.47 -2.53 -5.29
N PHE A 106 -9.59 -2.67 -6.29
CA PHE A 106 -9.76 -2.05 -7.58
C PHE A 106 -11.00 -2.57 -8.33
N ALA A 107 -11.24 -3.88 -8.34
CA ALA A 107 -12.44 -4.45 -8.97
C ALA A 107 -13.73 -3.92 -8.32
N ARG A 108 -13.78 -3.86 -6.99
CA ARG A 108 -14.90 -3.25 -6.24
C ARG A 108 -15.09 -1.77 -6.56
N TYR A 109 -14.00 -1.02 -6.62
CA TYR A 109 -14.04 0.41 -6.96
C TYR A 109 -14.59 0.65 -8.37
N VAL A 110 -14.07 -0.08 -9.37
CA VAL A 110 -14.50 0.06 -10.76
C VAL A 110 -15.95 -0.36 -10.92
N GLN A 111 -16.32 -1.55 -10.44
CA GLN A 111 -17.68 -2.05 -10.56
C GLN A 111 -18.69 -1.15 -9.85
N GLY A 112 -18.38 -0.70 -8.62
CA GLY A 112 -19.25 0.21 -7.88
C GLY A 112 -19.45 1.55 -8.59
N THR A 113 -18.39 2.12 -9.15
CA THR A 113 -18.46 3.39 -9.90
C THR A 113 -19.28 3.24 -11.18
N THR A 114 -19.01 2.21 -11.98
CA THR A 114 -19.75 1.98 -13.23
C THR A 114 -21.21 1.59 -12.98
N ALA A 115 -21.50 0.87 -11.88
CA ALA A 115 -22.87 0.51 -11.53
C ALA A 115 -23.73 1.72 -11.18
N ILE A 116 -23.14 2.74 -10.53
CA ILE A 116 -23.80 4.04 -10.30
C ILE A 116 -24.16 4.71 -11.63
N GLU A 117 -23.34 4.52 -12.68
CA GLU A 117 -23.57 5.03 -14.04
C GLU A 117 -24.50 4.14 -14.89
N GLY A 118 -25.06 3.07 -14.31
CA GLY A 118 -26.03 2.18 -14.98
C GLY A 118 -25.43 0.92 -15.61
N ASN A 119 -24.14 0.66 -15.41
CA ASN A 119 -23.50 -0.57 -15.87
C ASN A 119 -24.00 -1.80 -15.08
N THR A 120 -24.38 -2.87 -15.77
CA THR A 120 -25.02 -4.04 -15.15
C THR A 120 -24.04 -5.18 -14.87
N ILE A 121 -22.74 -5.01 -15.13
CA ILE A 121 -21.73 -6.02 -14.82
C ILE A 121 -21.66 -6.22 -13.30
N THR A 122 -21.76 -7.48 -12.88
CA THR A 122 -21.68 -7.84 -11.46
C THR A 122 -20.25 -7.77 -10.94
N LEU A 123 -20.06 -7.68 -9.63
CA LEU A 123 -18.72 -7.68 -9.03
C LEU A 123 -17.89 -8.89 -9.47
N ARG A 124 -18.47 -10.09 -9.44
CA ARG A 124 -17.80 -11.32 -9.88
C ARG A 124 -17.36 -11.25 -11.35
N GLN A 125 -18.23 -10.74 -12.22
CA GLN A 125 -17.91 -10.57 -13.65
C GLN A 125 -16.80 -9.53 -13.85
N ALA A 126 -16.80 -8.45 -13.06
CA ALA A 126 -15.74 -7.44 -13.09
C ALA A 126 -14.39 -8.01 -12.61
N GLU A 127 -14.40 -8.83 -11.54
CA GLU A 127 -13.21 -9.54 -11.05
C GLU A 127 -12.65 -10.49 -12.13
N GLU A 128 -13.49 -11.35 -12.71
CA GLU A 128 -13.10 -12.27 -13.80
C GLU A 128 -12.56 -11.52 -15.04
N LEU A 129 -13.17 -10.39 -15.41
CA LEU A 129 -12.72 -9.54 -16.51
C LEU A 129 -11.38 -8.87 -16.23
N ILE A 130 -11.19 -8.31 -15.03
CA ILE A 130 -9.98 -7.58 -14.66
C ILE A 130 -8.79 -8.53 -14.46
N GLU A 131 -9.01 -9.64 -13.76
CA GLU A 131 -7.98 -10.60 -13.34
C GLU A 131 -7.64 -11.61 -14.44
N HIS A 132 -8.65 -12.12 -15.15
CA HIS A 132 -8.48 -13.23 -16.08
C HIS A 132 -8.77 -12.86 -17.55
N ASN A 133 -9.15 -11.60 -17.84
CA ASN A 133 -9.58 -11.16 -19.17
C ASN A 133 -10.77 -11.98 -19.73
N ILE A 134 -11.64 -12.48 -18.85
CA ILE A 134 -12.84 -13.22 -19.26
C ILE A 134 -13.96 -12.22 -19.55
N THR A 135 -14.43 -12.20 -20.79
CA THR A 135 -15.55 -11.33 -21.19
C THR A 135 -16.86 -11.83 -20.59
N PRO A 136 -17.60 -11.01 -19.83
CA PRO A 136 -18.88 -11.41 -19.26
C PRO A 136 -19.94 -11.72 -20.32
N PRO A 137 -20.64 -12.87 -20.24
CA PRO A 137 -21.69 -13.21 -21.20
C PRO A 137 -22.92 -12.31 -21.04
N GLY A 138 -23.57 -11.98 -22.16
CA GLY A 138 -24.82 -11.22 -22.17
C GLY A 138 -24.68 -9.74 -21.80
N LYS A 139 -23.46 -9.20 -21.80
CA LYS A 139 -23.17 -7.78 -21.52
C LYS A 139 -22.84 -7.02 -22.79
N SER A 140 -23.21 -5.75 -22.83
CA SER A 140 -22.91 -4.93 -23.99
C SER A 140 -21.41 -4.66 -24.09
N VAL A 141 -20.93 -4.49 -25.33
CA VAL A 141 -19.54 -4.13 -25.59
C VAL A 141 -19.17 -2.84 -24.85
N ARG A 142 -20.10 -1.87 -24.80
CA ARG A 142 -19.94 -0.62 -24.04
C ARG A 142 -19.65 -0.86 -22.57
N GLU A 143 -20.47 -1.66 -21.89
CA GLU A 143 -20.29 -1.94 -20.46
C GLU A 143 -18.95 -2.60 -20.16
N VAL A 144 -18.53 -3.54 -21.01
CA VAL A 144 -17.22 -4.20 -20.90
C VAL A 144 -16.09 -3.18 -21.06
N TYR A 145 -16.20 -2.27 -22.03
CA TYR A 145 -15.19 -1.25 -22.27
C TYR A 145 -15.10 -0.20 -21.16
N GLU A 146 -16.19 0.15 -20.49
CA GLU A 146 -16.16 1.05 -19.34
C GLU A 146 -15.22 0.50 -18.25
N ILE A 147 -15.34 -0.79 -17.90
CA ILE A 147 -14.44 -1.46 -16.95
C ILE A 147 -13.00 -1.53 -17.47
N ILE A 148 -12.80 -1.93 -18.74
CA ILE A 148 -11.47 -2.02 -19.34
C ILE A 148 -10.78 -0.64 -19.37
N ASN A 149 -11.53 0.44 -19.59
CA ASN A 149 -10.99 1.79 -19.62
C ASN A 149 -10.49 2.24 -18.25
N PHE A 150 -11.15 1.86 -17.16
CA PHE A 150 -10.61 2.06 -15.81
C PHE A 150 -9.28 1.35 -15.60
N ARG A 151 -9.13 0.10 -16.08
CA ARG A 151 -7.85 -0.62 -16.02
C ARG A 151 -6.75 0.11 -16.80
N LYS A 152 -7.05 0.60 -18.00
CA LYS A 152 -6.13 1.42 -18.81
C LYS A 152 -5.81 2.76 -18.15
N LEU A 153 -6.77 3.35 -17.44
CA LEU A 153 -6.62 4.60 -16.71
C LEU A 153 -5.70 4.40 -15.50
N ARG A 154 -5.88 3.34 -14.72
CA ARG A 154 -4.98 2.95 -13.62
C ARG A 154 -3.54 2.84 -14.11
N ASN A 155 -3.29 2.06 -15.17
CA ASN A 155 -1.94 1.92 -15.74
C ASN A 155 -1.34 3.26 -16.20
N PHE A 156 -2.18 4.19 -16.70
CA PHE A 156 -1.72 5.53 -17.06
C PHE A 156 -1.35 6.36 -15.83
N LEU A 157 -2.14 6.31 -14.76
CA LEU A 157 -1.91 7.04 -13.51
C LEU A 157 -0.72 6.48 -12.73
N ASP A 158 -0.51 5.16 -12.72
CA ASP A 158 0.60 4.50 -12.04
C ASP A 158 1.97 4.97 -12.57
N ASN A 159 2.01 5.44 -13.83
CA ASN A 159 3.22 5.97 -14.49
C ASN A 159 3.23 7.50 -14.56
N TYR A 160 2.24 8.20 -13.99
CA TYR A 160 2.14 9.64 -14.06
C TYR A 160 2.91 10.30 -12.90
N THR A 161 3.90 11.13 -13.23
CA THR A 161 4.76 11.81 -12.24
C THR A 161 4.54 13.32 -12.17
N GLY A 162 3.58 13.85 -12.91
CA GLY A 162 3.27 15.29 -12.93
C GLY A 162 2.30 15.69 -11.84
N ASP A 163 2.00 16.99 -11.76
CA ASP A 163 1.01 17.52 -10.83
C ASP A 163 -0.42 17.28 -11.32
N VAL A 164 -1.37 17.30 -10.38
CA VAL A 164 -2.79 17.35 -10.71
C VAL A 164 -3.06 18.67 -11.41
N SER A 165 -3.55 18.59 -12.65
CA SER A 165 -3.82 19.74 -13.50
C SER A 165 -5.09 19.54 -14.30
N GLU A 166 -5.68 20.62 -14.80
CA GLU A 166 -6.83 20.54 -15.71
C GLU A 166 -6.52 19.65 -16.93
N ARG A 167 -5.29 19.75 -17.46
CA ARG A 167 -4.81 18.90 -18.56
C ARG A 167 -4.84 17.42 -18.19
N LEU A 168 -4.44 17.06 -16.96
CA LEU A 168 -4.54 15.68 -16.48
C LEU A 168 -6.00 15.23 -16.42
N ILE A 169 -6.87 16.04 -15.82
CA ILE A 169 -8.31 15.72 -15.66
C ILE A 169 -8.95 15.47 -17.02
N ARG A 170 -8.73 16.36 -18.00
CA ARG A 170 -9.22 16.19 -19.37
C ARG A 170 -8.68 14.92 -20.04
N LYS A 171 -7.40 14.59 -19.82
CA LYS A 171 -6.83 13.33 -20.29
C LYS A 171 -7.55 12.13 -19.65
N MET A 172 -7.75 12.12 -18.33
CA MET A 172 -8.43 11.03 -17.63
C MET A 172 -9.83 10.80 -18.20
N GLN A 173 -10.63 11.87 -18.33
CA GLN A 173 -11.99 11.81 -18.88
C GLN A 173 -11.99 11.27 -20.32
N SER A 174 -11.11 11.78 -21.19
CA SER A 174 -10.99 11.27 -22.56
C SER A 174 -10.66 9.77 -22.59
N ARG A 175 -9.82 9.29 -21.66
CA ARG A 175 -9.42 7.88 -21.59
C ARG A 175 -10.57 6.98 -21.14
N GLN A 176 -11.42 7.45 -20.24
CA GLN A 176 -12.61 6.73 -19.77
C GLN A 176 -13.66 6.60 -20.88
N ASN A 177 -13.84 7.65 -21.70
CA ASN A 177 -14.90 7.71 -22.72
C ASN A 177 -14.49 7.17 -24.10
N ARG A 178 -13.24 6.74 -24.28
CA ARG A 178 -12.63 6.42 -25.59
C ARG A 178 -13.34 5.37 -26.45
N TYR A 179 -14.28 4.61 -25.90
CA TYR A 179 -15.04 3.57 -26.63
C TYR A 179 -16.56 3.76 -26.57
N GLN A 180 -17.05 4.85 -25.98
CA GLN A 180 -18.49 5.17 -26.03
C GLN A 180 -18.92 5.72 -27.40
N ASP A 181 -17.98 6.20 -28.23
CA ASP A 181 -18.28 6.93 -29.49
C ASP A 181 -18.11 6.12 -30.79
N GLY A 182 -17.89 4.80 -30.74
CA GLY A 182 -17.88 3.96 -31.96
C GLY A 182 -16.81 4.28 -33.01
N ARG A 183 -15.82 5.13 -32.72
CA ARG A 183 -14.69 5.40 -33.63
C ARG A 183 -13.57 4.41 -33.37
N ALA A 184 -13.64 3.28 -34.06
CA ALA A 184 -12.48 2.43 -34.28
C ALA A 184 -11.39 3.26 -34.98
N SER A 185 -10.15 3.10 -34.53
CA SER A 185 -8.96 3.62 -35.21
C SER A 185 -8.73 2.86 -36.51
#